data_AF-A0A1L9PB71-F1
#
_entry.id   AF-A0A1L9PB71-F1
#
_cell.length_a   1.000
_cell.length_b   1.000
_cell.length_c   1.000
_cell.angle_alpha   90.00
_cell.angle_beta   90.00
_cell.angle_gamma   90.00
#
_symmetry.space_group_name_H-M   'P 1'
#
loop_
_entity.id
_entity.type
_entity.pdbx_description
1 polymer ?
#
loop_
_entity_poly.entity_id
_entity_poly.type
_entity_poly.pdbx_seq_one_letter_code
_entity_poly.pdbx_strand_id
1 'polypeptide(L)'
;MTPTESTQALQKVFPARQRLVCVSVFDAAPARHGYAGYDLLCYMAVLQLGISAIPLGIWGDWGILLVTDAGIILSITTASLPQWQQEKWCCRHNSSKSVILTRGNGSQHAIVVVGTGQGLDLEDLASGPMDIDVSRASAMTPILMALSTLWIVLLIVAAVLQQNTWFLLATGGLGMFEIILLAGWPHQPKSFGVPLVFKEVIGAAGVMDTLFAVEQAYPRTGQAMLDTFFPGRLSNKERERWDELRQLSDTLDESARD
;
A
#
# COMPACT_ATOMS: atom_id res chain seq x y z
N MET A 1 -19.38 -11.42 9.71
CA MET A 1 -20.09 -10.35 8.99
C MET A 1 -19.64 -10.41 7.55
N THR A 2 -20.48 -10.95 6.68
CA THR A 2 -20.12 -11.20 5.27
C THR A 2 -20.09 -9.87 4.50
N PRO A 3 -19.14 -9.69 3.58
CA PRO A 3 -18.96 -8.43 2.82
C PRO A 3 -20.20 -8.04 1.98
N THR A 4 -21.12 -8.98 1.77
CA THR A 4 -22.35 -8.77 1.01
C THR A 4 -23.39 -7.91 1.74
N GLU A 5 -23.45 -7.97 3.08
CA GLU A 5 -24.46 -7.21 3.85
C GLU A 5 -24.10 -5.73 4.02
N SER A 6 -22.81 -5.41 4.19
CA SER A 6 -22.34 -4.01 4.25
C SER A 6 -22.52 -3.29 2.91
N THR A 7 -22.39 -4.01 1.80
CA THR A 7 -22.57 -3.45 0.46
C THR A 7 -24.06 -3.16 0.16
N GLN A 8 -24.98 -4.03 0.61
CA GLN A 8 -26.42 -3.81 0.45
C GLN A 8 -26.98 -2.72 1.38
N ALA A 9 -26.41 -2.56 2.58
CA ALA A 9 -26.76 -1.46 3.49
C ALA A 9 -26.34 -0.09 2.92
N LEU A 10 -25.15 0.00 2.31
CA LEU A 10 -24.68 1.21 1.63
C LEU A 10 -25.54 1.57 0.40
N GLN A 11 -26.02 0.58 -0.34
CA GLN A 11 -26.80 0.81 -1.57
C GLN A 11 -28.25 1.26 -1.30
N LYS A 12 -28.79 0.98 -0.11
CA LYS A 12 -30.18 1.36 0.24
C LYS A 12 -30.35 2.85 0.58
N VAL A 13 -29.25 3.57 0.82
CA VAL A 13 -29.28 4.98 1.27
C VAL A 13 -29.13 5.98 0.11
N PHE A 14 -28.60 5.57 -1.05
CA PHE A 14 -28.20 6.52 -2.10
C PHE A 14 -28.82 6.19 -3.48
N PRO A 15 -29.74 7.02 -4.01
CA PRO A 15 -30.28 6.85 -5.36
C PRO A 15 -29.20 7.12 -6.43
N ALA A 16 -29.15 6.24 -7.43
CA ALA A 16 -28.05 6.04 -8.37
C ALA A 16 -27.77 7.17 -9.41
N ARG A 17 -28.16 8.42 -9.18
CA ARG A 17 -28.13 9.46 -10.23
C ARG A 17 -27.53 10.82 -9.87
N GLN A 18 -26.93 10.98 -8.69
CA GLN A 18 -26.26 12.23 -8.33
C GLN A 18 -24.75 12.01 -8.26
N ARG A 19 -23.98 13.07 -8.55
CA ARG A 19 -22.53 13.11 -8.29
C ARG A 19 -22.33 13.16 -6.77
N LEU A 20 -22.62 12.06 -6.08
CA LEU A 20 -22.32 11.93 -4.67
C LEU A 20 -20.81 11.75 -4.54
N VAL A 21 -20.20 12.62 -3.75
CA VAL A 21 -18.86 12.38 -3.23
C VAL A 21 -19.03 11.54 -1.98
N CYS A 22 -18.25 10.48 -1.87
CA CYS A 22 -18.19 9.57 -0.75
C CYS A 22 -16.82 9.71 -0.12
N VAL A 23 -16.79 10.17 1.13
CA VAL A 23 -15.55 10.38 1.89
C VAL A 23 -15.45 9.29 2.93
N SER A 24 -14.50 8.40 2.76
CA SER A 24 -14.18 7.35 3.74
C SER A 24 -13.08 7.86 4.67
N VAL A 25 -13.32 7.78 5.98
CA VAL A 25 -12.40 8.28 6.99
C VAL A 25 -11.74 7.11 7.73
N PHE A 26 -10.43 7.19 7.81
CA PHE A 26 -9.58 6.22 8.50
C PHE A 26 -8.69 6.93 9.50
N ASP A 27 -8.53 6.34 10.68
CA ASP A 27 -7.52 6.78 11.64
C ASP A 27 -6.20 6.03 11.37
N ALA A 28 -5.08 6.76 11.42
CA ALA A 28 -3.76 6.15 11.34
C ALA A 28 -3.49 5.34 12.62
N ALA A 29 -3.06 4.08 12.47
CA ALA A 29 -2.63 3.23 13.57
C ALA A 29 -1.09 3.15 13.65
N PRO A 30 -0.53 2.69 14.79
CA PRO A 30 0.91 2.56 14.95
C PRO A 30 1.51 1.61 13.91
N ALA A 31 2.35 2.16 13.03
CA ALA A 31 2.98 1.43 11.94
C ALA A 31 4.41 1.00 12.30
N ARG A 32 4.77 -0.23 11.94
CA ARG A 32 6.16 -0.73 11.99
C ARG A 32 6.72 -0.80 10.57
N HIS A 33 7.86 -0.16 10.35
CA HIS A 33 8.54 -0.19 9.06
C HIS A 33 8.94 -1.61 8.69
N GLY A 34 8.73 -1.98 7.42
CA GLY A 34 9.20 -3.26 6.90
C GLY A 34 8.64 -4.49 7.59
N TYR A 35 7.54 -4.37 8.36
CA TYR A 35 6.87 -5.53 8.94
C TYR A 35 6.11 -6.25 7.84
N ALA A 36 6.75 -7.24 7.22
CA ALA A 36 6.05 -8.22 6.42
C ALA A 36 5.03 -8.91 7.34
N GLY A 37 3.75 -8.85 6.99
CA GLY A 37 2.79 -9.78 7.57
C GLY A 37 3.27 -11.22 7.35
N TYR A 38 2.75 -12.17 8.13
CA TYR A 38 2.95 -13.58 7.79
C TYR A 38 2.32 -13.83 6.42
N ASP A 39 3.15 -13.76 5.38
CA ASP A 39 2.69 -13.76 4.00
C ASP A 39 2.69 -15.17 3.42
N LEU A 40 1.74 -15.37 2.51
CA LEU A 40 1.56 -16.55 1.66
C LEU A 40 2.87 -17.02 0.99
N LEU A 41 3.82 -16.11 0.79
CA LEU A 41 5.17 -16.35 0.28
C LEU A 41 5.90 -17.53 0.95
N CYS A 42 5.81 -17.67 2.28
CA CYS A 42 6.46 -18.79 2.96
C CYS A 42 5.80 -20.13 2.62
N TYR A 43 4.48 -20.17 2.48
CA TYR A 43 3.76 -21.38 2.11
C TYR A 43 4.06 -21.78 0.65
N MET A 44 4.16 -20.80 -0.25
CA MET A 44 4.46 -21.04 -1.65
C MET A 44 5.90 -21.53 -1.87
N ALA A 45 6.89 -20.95 -1.17
CA ALA A 45 8.26 -21.43 -1.23
C ALA A 45 8.39 -22.90 -0.76
N VAL A 46 7.67 -23.29 0.29
CA VAL A 46 7.64 -24.70 0.75
C VAL A 46 7.00 -25.63 -0.28
N LEU A 47 5.95 -25.18 -0.98
CA LEU A 47 5.33 -25.94 -2.06
C LEU A 47 6.29 -26.13 -3.23
N GLN A 48 7.02 -25.08 -3.63
CA GLN A 48 7.99 -25.12 -4.71
C GLN A 48 9.17 -26.08 -4.39
N LEU A 49 9.64 -26.08 -3.14
CA LEU A 49 10.62 -27.06 -2.63
C LEU A 49 10.09 -28.51 -2.65
N GLY A 50 8.82 -28.69 -2.31
CA GLY A 50 8.18 -30.02 -2.36
C GLY A 50 8.14 -30.59 -3.77
N ILE A 51 7.83 -29.75 -4.77
CA ILE A 51 7.77 -30.18 -6.17
C ILE A 51 9.18 -30.41 -6.75
N SER A 52 10.16 -29.57 -6.39
CA SER A 52 11.55 -29.73 -6.83
C SER A 52 12.25 -30.95 -6.22
N ALA A 53 11.73 -31.52 -5.13
CA ALA A 53 12.25 -32.76 -4.52
C ALA A 53 11.76 -34.05 -5.20
N ILE A 54 10.74 -34.00 -6.06
CA ILE A 54 10.22 -35.19 -6.75
C ILE A 54 11.26 -35.83 -7.68
N PRO A 55 11.99 -35.06 -8.53
CA PRO A 55 13.04 -35.61 -9.40
C PRO A 55 14.17 -36.29 -8.63
N LEU A 56 14.47 -35.78 -7.43
CA LEU A 56 15.46 -36.37 -6.54
C LEU A 56 15.04 -37.77 -6.08
N GLY A 57 13.78 -37.95 -5.70
CA GLY A 57 13.27 -39.23 -5.20
C GLY A 57 13.12 -40.31 -6.27
N ILE A 58 12.85 -39.93 -7.53
CA ILE A 58 12.57 -40.88 -8.62
C ILE A 58 13.83 -41.21 -9.42
N TRP A 59 14.60 -40.19 -9.82
CA TRP A 59 15.74 -40.35 -10.75
C TRP A 59 17.09 -40.08 -10.09
N GLY A 60 17.11 -39.63 -8.82
CA GLY A 60 18.36 -39.24 -8.14
C GLY A 60 18.99 -37.97 -8.72
N ASP A 61 18.20 -37.15 -9.44
CA ASP A 61 18.66 -35.90 -10.05
C ASP A 61 18.58 -34.76 -9.02
N TRP A 62 19.75 -34.31 -8.57
CA TRP A 62 19.89 -33.24 -7.57
C TRP A 62 19.88 -31.84 -8.21
N GLY A 63 19.99 -31.73 -9.54
CA GLY A 63 20.19 -30.46 -10.23
C GLY A 63 19.00 -29.51 -10.06
N ILE A 64 17.78 -30.05 -10.22
CA ILE A 64 16.54 -29.25 -10.14
C ILE A 64 16.32 -28.72 -8.72
N LEU A 65 16.58 -29.55 -7.71
CA LEU A 65 16.49 -29.14 -6.30
C LEU A 65 17.53 -28.07 -5.99
N LEU A 66 18.79 -28.27 -6.38
CA LEU A 66 19.87 -27.31 -6.13
C LEU A 66 19.57 -25.94 -6.77
N VAL A 67 19.11 -25.91 -8.01
CA VAL A 67 18.76 -24.65 -8.70
C VAL A 67 17.58 -23.95 -8.02
N THR A 68 16.57 -24.71 -7.57
CA THR A 68 15.39 -24.16 -6.88
C THR A 68 15.77 -23.61 -5.50
N ASP A 69 16.53 -24.37 -4.71
CA ASP A 69 17.00 -23.98 -3.38
C ASP A 69 17.89 -22.74 -3.46
N ALA A 70 18.85 -22.73 -4.38
CA ALA A 70 19.72 -21.58 -4.60
C ALA A 70 18.91 -20.36 -5.05
N GLY A 71 17.92 -20.53 -5.94
CA GLY A 71 17.02 -19.45 -6.37
C GLY A 71 16.20 -18.86 -5.22
N ILE A 72 15.67 -19.70 -4.33
CA ILE A 72 14.92 -19.26 -3.15
C ILE A 72 15.83 -18.48 -2.19
N ILE A 73 17.03 -19.00 -1.90
CA ILE A 73 18.00 -18.33 -1.02
C ILE A 73 18.41 -16.97 -1.62
N LEU A 74 18.71 -16.93 -2.92
CA LEU A 74 19.04 -15.69 -3.62
C LEU A 74 17.87 -14.70 -3.54
N SER A 75 16.63 -15.15 -3.79
CA SER A 75 15.42 -14.32 -3.71
C SER A 75 15.20 -13.73 -2.32
N ILE A 76 15.28 -14.55 -1.26
CA ILE A 76 15.13 -14.10 0.12
C ILE A 76 16.25 -13.11 0.48
N THR A 77 17.48 -13.38 0.06
CA THR A 77 18.63 -12.49 0.29
C THR A 77 18.43 -11.16 -0.43
N THR A 78 17.97 -11.19 -1.69
CA THR A 78 17.64 -9.98 -2.45
C THR A 78 16.52 -9.20 -1.77
N ALA A 79 15.44 -9.87 -1.33
CA ALA A 79 14.30 -9.20 -0.69
C ALA A 79 14.63 -8.63 0.70
N SER A 80 15.55 -9.25 1.43
CA SER A 80 15.94 -8.87 2.80
C SER A 80 17.00 -7.77 2.86
N LEU A 81 17.44 -7.24 1.71
CA LEU A 81 18.39 -6.13 1.67
C LEU A 81 17.82 -4.91 2.39
N PRO A 82 18.56 -4.30 3.35
CA PRO A 82 18.08 -3.15 4.12
C PRO A 82 17.87 -1.91 3.25
N GLN A 83 18.46 -1.87 2.06
CA GLN A 83 18.26 -0.81 1.07
C GLN A 83 16.79 -0.69 0.65
N TRP A 84 16.10 -1.81 0.39
CA TRP A 84 14.68 -1.77 0.02
C TRP A 84 13.80 -1.21 1.13
N GLN A 85 14.11 -1.57 2.38
CA GLN A 85 13.38 -1.04 3.52
C GLN A 85 13.62 0.45 3.66
N GLN A 86 14.86 0.92 3.49
CA GLN A 86 15.18 2.34 3.60
C GLN A 86 14.51 3.13 2.48
N GLU A 87 14.70 2.76 1.21
CA GLU A 87 14.14 3.47 0.05
C GLU A 87 12.61 3.49 0.06
N LYS A 88 11.98 2.34 0.35
CA LYS A 88 10.53 2.24 0.36
C LYS A 88 9.89 2.96 1.54
N TRP A 89 10.60 3.09 2.66
CA TRP A 89 10.07 3.64 3.91
C TRP A 89 10.82 4.89 4.38
N CYS A 90 11.23 5.77 3.47
CA CYS A 90 11.85 7.07 3.77
C CYS A 90 10.89 8.11 4.39
N CYS A 91 9.99 7.69 5.28
CA CYS A 91 8.98 8.57 5.88
C CYS A 91 9.24 8.85 7.36
N ARG A 92 8.80 10.00 7.84
CA ARG A 92 8.81 10.30 9.28
C ARG A 92 7.78 9.45 10.03
N HIS A 93 8.11 9.12 11.27
CA HIS A 93 7.23 8.42 12.20
C HIS A 93 6.39 9.39 13.03
N ASN A 94 5.30 8.87 13.57
CA ASN A 94 4.44 9.58 14.53
C ASN A 94 3.90 10.89 13.97
N SER A 95 3.55 10.89 12.68
CA SER A 95 2.95 12.07 12.05
C SER A 95 1.51 12.24 12.53
N SER A 96 1.19 13.46 12.95
CA SER A 96 -0.18 13.91 13.22
C SER A 96 -0.80 14.57 11.98
N LYS A 97 -0.13 14.50 10.82
CA LYS A 97 -0.62 15.09 9.58
C LYS A 97 -1.78 14.28 9.02
N SER A 98 -2.91 14.95 8.80
CA SER A 98 -4.04 14.38 8.07
C SER A 98 -3.82 14.53 6.56
N VAL A 99 -4.05 13.46 5.81
CA VAL A 99 -3.81 13.41 4.36
C VAL A 99 -5.08 12.94 3.65
N ILE A 100 -5.36 13.56 2.51
CA ILE A 100 -6.51 13.25 1.67
C ILE A 100 -6.00 12.56 0.41
N LEU A 101 -6.41 11.31 0.21
CA LEU A 101 -6.11 10.54 -0.99
C LEU A 101 -7.31 10.60 -1.93
N THR A 102 -7.10 11.10 -3.13
CA THR A 102 -8.10 11.11 -4.20
C THR A 102 -7.54 10.40 -5.43
N ARG A 103 -8.42 9.84 -6.25
CA ARG A 103 -8.00 9.21 -7.53
C ARG A 103 -7.68 10.27 -8.60
N GLY A 104 -7.87 11.56 -8.30
CA GLY A 104 -7.78 12.68 -9.23
C GLY A 104 -9.12 13.40 -9.46
N ASN A 105 -9.08 14.42 -10.32
CA ASN A 105 -10.23 15.27 -10.62
C ASN A 105 -11.41 14.47 -11.18
N GLY A 106 -12.61 14.72 -10.65
CA GLY A 106 -13.84 14.04 -11.07
C GLY A 106 -14.04 12.66 -10.43
N SER A 107 -13.17 12.23 -9.51
CA SER A 107 -13.45 11.05 -8.69
C SER A 107 -14.60 11.33 -7.71
N GLN A 108 -15.42 10.31 -7.47
CA GLN A 108 -16.52 10.37 -6.50
C GLN A 108 -16.10 9.87 -5.11
N HIS A 109 -14.85 9.44 -4.93
CA HIS A 109 -14.38 8.84 -3.71
C HIS A 109 -13.12 9.55 -3.22
N ALA A 110 -13.15 9.99 -1.96
CA ALA A 110 -11.99 10.46 -1.22
C ALA A 110 -11.75 9.54 -0.02
N ILE A 111 -10.47 9.33 0.29
CA ILE A 111 -10.03 8.64 1.49
C ILE A 111 -9.34 9.68 2.35
N VAL A 112 -9.88 9.97 3.52
CA VAL A 112 -9.23 10.80 4.54
C VAL A 112 -8.51 9.88 5.49
N VAL A 113 -7.22 10.11 5.66
CA VAL A 113 -6.42 9.48 6.70
C VAL A 113 -6.14 10.56 7.75
N VAL A 114 -6.71 10.39 8.94
CA VAL A 114 -6.53 11.30 10.08
C VAL A 114 -5.25 10.94 10.81
N GLY A 115 -4.37 11.92 11.00
CA GLY A 115 -3.12 11.74 11.72
C GLY A 115 -3.33 11.73 13.23
N THR A 116 -3.13 10.57 13.86
CA THR A 116 -3.28 10.37 15.32
C THR A 116 -1.98 10.58 16.10
N GLY A 117 -0.91 11.04 15.44
CA GLY A 117 0.42 11.16 16.03
C GLY A 117 1.13 9.81 16.22
N GLN A 118 0.57 8.72 15.70
CA GLN A 118 1.18 7.37 15.72
C GLN A 118 1.39 6.81 14.30
N GLY A 119 0.91 7.52 13.27
CA GLY A 119 0.95 7.11 11.87
C GLY A 119 2.28 7.42 11.18
N LEU A 120 2.42 6.90 9.96
CA LEU A 120 3.48 7.29 9.02
C LEU A 120 3.09 8.59 8.32
N ASP A 121 4.09 9.41 8.00
CA ASP A 121 3.85 10.55 7.10
C ASP A 121 3.68 10.05 5.66
N LEU A 122 2.43 10.04 5.19
CA LEU A 122 2.08 9.56 3.84
C LEU A 122 2.56 10.51 2.74
N GLU A 123 2.77 11.79 3.05
CA GLU A 123 3.29 12.74 2.08
C GLU A 123 4.78 12.49 1.83
N ASP A 124 5.58 12.34 2.89
CA ASP A 124 7.00 11.97 2.76
C ASP A 124 7.16 10.61 2.06
N LEU A 125 6.28 9.65 2.37
CA LEU A 125 6.25 8.35 1.71
C LEU A 125 5.96 8.45 0.20
N ALA A 126 5.14 9.42 -0.21
CA ALA A 126 4.80 9.67 -1.62
C ALA A 126 5.86 10.52 -2.35
N SER A 127 6.53 11.44 -1.65
CA SER A 127 7.58 12.28 -2.22
C SER A 127 8.88 11.51 -2.52
N GLY A 128 9.06 10.35 -1.90
CA GLY A 128 10.24 9.52 -2.07
C GLY A 128 11.48 10.12 -1.36
N PRO A 129 12.63 9.44 -1.47
CA PRO A 129 13.83 9.83 -0.74
C PRO A 129 14.35 11.20 -1.21
N MET A 130 14.14 12.26 -0.42
CA MET A 130 14.64 13.60 -0.75
C MET A 130 16.13 13.78 -0.45
N ASP A 131 16.70 12.91 0.40
CA ASP A 131 18.09 12.97 0.87
C ASP A 131 18.66 11.55 1.02
N ILE A 132 18.82 10.84 -0.12
CA ILE A 132 19.55 9.56 -0.09
C ILE A 132 21.02 9.90 0.07
N ASP A 133 21.51 9.68 1.28
CA ASP A 133 22.90 9.82 1.68
C ASP A 133 23.79 9.03 0.70
N VAL A 134 24.38 9.71 -0.29
CA VAL A 134 25.12 9.12 -1.43
C VAL A 134 26.24 8.19 -0.94
N SER A 135 26.74 8.45 0.27
CA SER A 135 27.73 7.62 0.95
C SER A 135 27.25 6.19 1.22
N ARG A 136 25.98 5.98 1.62
CA ARG A 136 25.44 4.66 1.97
C ARG A 136 25.08 3.83 0.74
N ALA A 137 24.64 4.49 -0.34
CA ALA A 137 24.46 3.84 -1.64
C ALA A 137 25.77 3.21 -2.15
N SER A 138 26.91 3.88 -1.93
CA SER A 138 28.22 3.36 -2.37
C SER A 138 28.61 2.02 -1.73
N ALA A 139 28.21 1.79 -0.47
CA ALA A 139 28.56 0.58 0.29
C ALA A 139 27.69 -0.64 -0.08
N MET A 140 26.45 -0.42 -0.54
CA MET A 140 25.52 -1.49 -0.94
C MET A 140 25.69 -1.90 -2.41
N THR A 141 26.20 -1.01 -3.26
CA THR A 141 26.53 -1.29 -4.67
C THR A 141 27.32 -2.58 -4.89
N PRO A 142 28.45 -2.87 -4.19
CA PRO A 142 29.19 -4.11 -4.42
C PRO A 142 28.38 -5.36 -4.05
N ILE A 143 27.52 -5.29 -3.04
CA ILE A 143 26.64 -6.39 -2.63
C ILE A 143 25.61 -6.68 -3.72
N LEU A 144 24.98 -5.63 -4.26
CA LEU A 144 24.04 -5.76 -5.38
C LEU A 144 24.71 -6.33 -6.64
N MET A 145 25.92 -5.88 -6.95
CA MET A 145 26.69 -6.42 -8.08
C MET A 145 27.04 -7.91 -7.90
N ALA A 146 27.44 -8.31 -6.69
CA ALA A 146 27.71 -9.71 -6.38
C ALA A 146 26.44 -10.57 -6.51
N LEU A 147 25.32 -10.08 -5.98
CA LEU A 147 24.03 -10.77 -6.04
C LEU A 147 23.52 -10.90 -7.48
N SER A 148 23.65 -9.84 -8.29
CA SER A 148 23.34 -9.87 -9.73
C SER A 148 24.20 -10.89 -10.48
N THR A 149 25.49 -10.95 -10.16
CA THR A 149 26.41 -11.95 -10.75
C THR A 149 26.00 -13.37 -10.37
N LEU A 150 25.65 -13.61 -9.11
CA LEU A 150 25.16 -14.92 -8.65
C LEU A 150 23.86 -15.34 -9.37
N TRP A 151 22.95 -14.40 -9.60
CA TRP A 151 21.74 -14.64 -10.41
C TRP A 151 22.09 -15.07 -11.84
N ILE A 152 23.05 -14.41 -12.48
CA ILE A 152 23.49 -14.78 -13.85
C ILE A 152 24.09 -16.19 -13.85
N VAL A 153 24.96 -16.50 -12.89
CA VAL A 153 25.55 -17.85 -12.76
C VAL A 153 24.46 -18.90 -12.56
N LEU A 154 23.47 -18.64 -11.70
CA LEU A 154 22.34 -19.55 -11.48
C LEU A 154 21.55 -19.79 -12.76
N LEU A 155 21.28 -18.75 -13.55
CA LEU A 155 20.58 -18.88 -14.83
C LEU A 155 21.38 -19.66 -15.86
N ILE A 156 22.71 -19.48 -15.92
CA ILE A 156 23.58 -20.28 -16.79
C ILE A 156 23.52 -21.75 -16.38
N VAL A 157 23.63 -22.05 -15.08
CA VAL A 157 23.54 -23.43 -14.57
C VAL A 157 22.18 -24.05 -14.91
N ALA A 158 21.09 -23.30 -14.72
CA ALA A 158 19.75 -23.76 -15.09
C ALA A 158 19.61 -24.04 -16.60
N ALA A 159 20.22 -23.20 -17.45
CA ALA A 159 20.19 -23.37 -18.90
C ALA A 159 21.04 -24.56 -19.40
N VAL A 160 22.11 -24.91 -18.69
CA VAL A 160 22.98 -26.05 -19.03
C VAL A 160 22.37 -27.39 -18.55
N LEU A 161 21.34 -27.38 -17.70
CA LEU A 161 20.72 -28.60 -17.20
C LEU A 161 19.90 -29.30 -18.29
N GLN A 162 20.48 -30.37 -18.84
CA GLN A 162 19.91 -31.15 -19.95
C GLN A 162 19.00 -32.29 -19.48
N GLN A 163 19.03 -32.62 -18.18
CA GLN A 163 18.22 -33.70 -17.60
C GLN A 163 16.90 -33.13 -17.09
N ASN A 164 15.79 -33.84 -17.36
CA ASN A 164 14.49 -33.57 -16.76
C ASN A 164 14.04 -32.10 -16.87
N THR A 165 14.42 -31.39 -17.94
CA THR A 165 14.21 -29.94 -18.12
C THR A 165 12.74 -29.53 -17.99
N TRP A 166 11.81 -30.45 -18.24
CA TRP A 166 10.38 -30.25 -18.01
C TRP A 166 10.04 -29.92 -16.55
N PHE A 167 10.72 -30.53 -15.58
CA PHE A 167 10.53 -30.21 -14.17
C PHE A 167 11.05 -28.81 -13.83
N LEU A 168 12.18 -28.40 -14.42
CA LEU A 168 12.70 -27.02 -14.31
C LEU A 168 11.70 -26.01 -14.88
N LEU A 169 11.11 -26.32 -16.04
CA LEU A 169 10.08 -25.49 -16.65
C LEU A 169 8.82 -25.42 -15.78
N ALA A 170 8.41 -26.54 -15.17
CA ALA A 170 7.26 -26.60 -14.29
C ALA A 170 7.49 -25.82 -12.98
N THR A 171 8.64 -26.00 -12.31
CA THR A 171 8.95 -25.29 -11.06
C THR A 171 9.18 -23.81 -11.28
N GLY A 172 9.84 -23.41 -12.38
CA GLY A 172 9.99 -22.01 -12.76
C GLY A 172 8.66 -21.36 -13.17
N GLY A 173 7.84 -22.07 -13.94
CA GLY A 173 6.49 -21.62 -14.33
C GLY A 173 5.56 -21.43 -13.13
N LEU A 174 5.62 -22.35 -12.16
CA LEU A 174 4.86 -22.22 -10.92
C LEU A 174 5.27 -20.97 -10.14
N GLY A 175 6.57 -20.71 -9.97
CA GLY A 175 7.05 -19.49 -9.31
C GLY A 175 6.60 -18.19 -10.01
N MET A 176 6.57 -18.17 -11.34
CA MET A 176 6.01 -17.02 -12.09
C MET A 176 4.51 -16.85 -11.84
N PHE A 177 3.76 -17.94 -11.79
CA PHE A 177 2.33 -17.92 -11.49
C PHE A 177 2.04 -17.40 -10.08
N GLU A 178 2.88 -17.78 -9.11
CA GLU A 178 2.77 -17.31 -7.72
C GLU A 178 2.95 -15.78 -7.61
N ILE A 179 3.90 -15.20 -8.34
CA ILE A 179 4.10 -13.73 -8.37
C ILE A 179 2.86 -13.03 -8.96
N ILE A 180 2.24 -13.61 -9.98
CA ILE A 180 1.00 -13.06 -10.59
C ILE A 180 -0.16 -13.13 -9.60
N LEU A 181 -0.34 -14.26 -8.91
CA LEU A 181 -1.38 -14.40 -7.90
C LEU A 181 -1.20 -13.43 -6.75
N LEU A 182 0.04 -13.25 -6.29
CA LEU A 182 0.37 -12.31 -5.23
C LEU A 182 0.09 -10.87 -5.67
N ALA A 183 0.43 -10.49 -6.90
CA ALA A 183 0.12 -9.16 -7.42
C ALA A 183 -1.39 -8.91 -7.58
N GLY A 184 -2.17 -9.94 -7.89
CA GLY A 184 -3.61 -9.85 -8.11
C GLY A 184 -4.46 -9.92 -6.83
N TRP A 185 -3.90 -10.38 -5.71
CA TRP A 185 -4.68 -10.55 -4.48
C TRP A 185 -5.01 -9.20 -3.85
N PRO A 186 -6.28 -8.93 -3.46
CA PRO A 186 -6.59 -7.78 -2.62
C PRO A 186 -5.88 -7.88 -1.27
N HIS A 187 -4.89 -7.02 -1.07
CA HIS A 187 -4.15 -6.92 0.18
C HIS A 187 -4.77 -5.88 1.09
N GLN A 188 -4.83 -6.19 2.39
CA GLN A 188 -5.26 -5.22 3.39
C GLN A 188 -4.18 -4.15 3.58
N PRO A 189 -4.53 -2.90 3.92
CA PRO A 189 -3.57 -1.82 4.15
C PRO A 189 -2.54 -2.17 5.23
N LYS A 190 -2.94 -2.98 6.22
CA LYS A 190 -2.06 -3.54 7.24
C LYS A 190 -0.92 -4.40 6.66
N SER A 191 -1.20 -5.19 5.62
CA SER A 191 -0.18 -6.03 4.95
C SER A 191 0.84 -5.19 4.19
N PHE A 192 0.46 -3.99 3.75
CA PHE A 192 1.39 -3.06 3.13
C PHE A 192 2.27 -2.32 4.14
N GLY A 193 2.08 -2.49 5.45
CA GLY A 193 2.80 -1.76 6.50
C GLY A 193 2.18 -0.41 6.87
N VAL A 194 0.97 -0.11 6.37
CA VAL A 194 0.21 1.11 6.69
C VAL A 194 -1.09 0.71 7.37
N PRO A 195 -1.08 0.38 8.68
CA PRO A 195 -2.28 0.02 9.40
C PRO A 195 -3.22 1.22 9.49
N LEU A 196 -4.43 1.05 8.94
CA LEU A 196 -5.50 2.05 8.94
C LEU A 196 -6.72 1.45 9.63
N VAL A 197 -7.33 2.20 10.55
CA VAL A 197 -8.56 1.80 11.23
C VAL A 197 -9.72 2.53 10.59
N PHE A 198 -10.65 1.79 10.00
CA PHE A 198 -11.86 2.37 9.43
C PHE A 198 -12.71 3.00 10.54
N LYS A 199 -13.10 4.26 10.35
CA LYS A 199 -13.92 4.98 11.31
C LYS A 199 -15.34 5.15 10.81
N GLU A 200 -15.51 5.83 9.68
CA GLU A 200 -16.83 6.12 9.12
C GLU A 200 -16.76 6.51 7.64
N VAL A 201 -17.93 6.59 7.01
CA VAL A 201 -18.11 7.07 5.64
C VAL A 201 -19.13 8.21 5.67
N ILE A 202 -18.73 9.35 5.12
CA ILE A 202 -19.56 10.56 5.01
C ILE A 202 -19.91 10.76 3.54
N GLY A 203 -21.21 10.79 3.23
CA GLY A 203 -21.72 11.03 1.88
C GLY A 203 -23.12 11.63 1.93
N ALA A 204 -23.35 12.67 1.14
CA ALA A 204 -24.65 13.34 1.01
C ALA A 204 -25.04 13.50 -0.46
N ALA A 205 -26.33 13.76 -0.70
CA ALA A 205 -26.92 13.93 -2.04
C ALA A 205 -26.19 15.01 -2.88
N GLY A 206 -25.65 16.04 -2.22
CA GLY A 206 -24.84 17.10 -2.84
C GLY A 206 -23.36 17.02 -2.45
N VAL A 207 -22.49 17.38 -3.40
CA VAL A 207 -21.03 17.53 -3.15
C VAL A 207 -20.79 18.56 -2.05
N MET A 208 -21.43 19.72 -2.13
CA MET A 208 -21.25 20.80 -1.15
C MET A 208 -21.75 20.39 0.24
N ASP A 209 -22.90 19.70 0.31
CA ASP A 209 -23.44 19.18 1.56
C ASP A 209 -22.50 18.15 2.19
N THR A 210 -21.87 17.31 1.36
CA THR A 210 -20.86 16.35 1.82
C THR A 210 -19.63 17.07 2.37
N LEU A 211 -19.13 18.09 1.68
CA LEU A 211 -17.97 18.88 2.14
C LEU A 211 -18.27 19.60 3.46
N PHE A 212 -19.47 20.16 3.63
CA PHE A 212 -19.90 20.74 4.89
C PHE A 212 -19.99 19.70 6.01
N ALA A 213 -20.52 18.51 5.73
CA ALA A 213 -20.58 17.43 6.72
C ALA A 213 -19.18 16.96 7.12
N VAL A 214 -18.24 16.89 6.17
CA VAL A 214 -16.84 16.55 6.44
C VAL A 214 -16.16 17.64 7.28
N GLU A 215 -16.36 18.92 6.97
CA GLU A 215 -15.79 20.03 7.78
C GLU A 215 -16.33 20.03 9.21
N GLN A 216 -17.62 19.72 9.39
CA GLN A 216 -18.22 19.62 10.72
C GLN A 216 -17.68 18.45 11.55
N ALA A 217 -17.38 17.32 10.90
CA ALA A 217 -16.84 16.14 11.57
C ALA A 217 -15.31 16.23 11.78
N TYR A 218 -14.60 16.83 10.81
CA TYR A 218 -13.14 16.94 10.75
C TYR A 218 -12.76 18.37 10.32
N PRO A 219 -12.42 19.25 11.28
CA PRO A 219 -12.03 20.63 11.00
C PRO A 219 -10.92 20.72 9.94
N ARG A 220 -11.00 21.75 9.08
CA ARG A 220 -10.10 22.06 7.95
C ARG A 220 -10.05 21.03 6.82
N THR A 221 -10.63 19.85 7.00
CA THR A 221 -10.55 18.74 6.04
C THR A 221 -11.51 18.96 4.86
N GLY A 222 -12.72 19.44 5.13
CA GLY A 222 -13.70 19.75 4.09
C GLY A 222 -13.27 20.94 3.24
N GLN A 223 -12.68 21.96 3.87
CA GLN A 223 -12.14 23.12 3.17
C GLN A 223 -10.99 22.74 2.22
N ALA A 224 -10.06 21.87 2.67
CA ALA A 224 -8.96 21.41 1.83
C ALA A 224 -9.42 20.61 0.59
N MET A 225 -10.57 19.95 0.68
CA MET A 225 -11.18 19.21 -0.42
C MET A 225 -11.92 20.09 -1.43
N LEU A 226 -12.29 21.31 -1.05
CA LEU A 226 -13.17 22.17 -1.84
C LEU A 226 -12.62 22.42 -3.25
N ASP A 227 -11.34 22.79 -3.36
CA ASP A 227 -10.70 23.09 -4.65
C ASP A 227 -10.60 21.84 -5.55
N THR A 228 -10.54 20.64 -4.96
CA THR A 228 -10.41 19.38 -5.71
C THR A 228 -11.75 18.89 -6.26
N PHE A 229 -12.81 18.94 -5.45
CA PHE A 229 -14.14 18.43 -5.82
C PHE A 229 -15.06 19.49 -6.43
N PHE A 230 -14.80 20.77 -6.16
CA PHE A 230 -15.61 21.89 -6.64
C PHE A 230 -14.74 23.07 -7.11
N PRO A 231 -14.11 22.97 -8.29
CA PRO A 231 -13.33 24.08 -8.88
C PRO A 231 -14.21 25.25 -9.40
N GLY A 232 -15.50 25.26 -9.04
CA GLY A 232 -16.49 26.24 -9.47
C GLY A 232 -16.55 27.47 -8.57
N ARG A 233 -17.33 28.48 -8.98
CA ARG A 233 -17.59 29.63 -8.12
C ARG A 233 -18.62 29.25 -7.06
N LEU A 234 -18.26 29.50 -5.80
CA LEU A 234 -19.16 29.42 -4.66
C LEU A 234 -20.24 30.51 -4.74
N SER A 235 -21.47 30.14 -4.43
CA SER A 235 -22.57 31.08 -4.19
C SER A 235 -22.31 31.90 -2.92
N ASN A 236 -22.89 33.10 -2.83
CA ASN A 236 -22.71 33.96 -1.64
C ASN A 236 -23.13 33.25 -0.34
N LYS A 237 -24.22 32.49 -0.38
CA LYS A 237 -24.69 31.70 0.78
C LYS A 237 -23.73 30.59 1.19
N GLU A 238 -23.05 29.97 0.21
CA GLU A 238 -22.06 28.92 0.49
C GLU A 238 -20.80 29.54 1.09
N ARG A 239 -20.39 30.73 0.64
CA ARG A 239 -19.27 31.47 1.21
C ARG A 239 -19.52 31.86 2.66
N GLU A 240 -20.69 32.44 2.96
CA GLU A 240 -21.08 32.78 4.33
C GLU A 240 -20.97 31.55 5.25
N ARG A 241 -21.48 30.40 4.81
CA ARG A 241 -21.40 29.15 5.57
C ARG A 241 -19.97 28.62 5.74
N TRP A 242 -19.12 28.75 4.72
CA TRP A 242 -17.70 28.39 4.84
C TRP A 242 -16.94 29.32 5.79
N ASP A 243 -17.27 30.60 5.81
CA ASP A 243 -16.66 31.55 6.73
C ASP A 243 -17.08 31.28 8.19
N GLU A 244 -18.35 30.92 8.42
CA GLU A 244 -18.82 30.44 9.74
C GLU A 244 -18.07 29.18 10.21
N LEU A 245 -17.93 28.18 9.33
CA LEU A 245 -17.20 26.95 9.65
C LEU A 245 -15.71 27.20 9.86
N ARG A 246 -15.11 28.15 9.12
CA ARG A 246 -13.71 28.55 9.32
C ARG A 246 -13.51 29.16 10.70
N GLN A 247 -14.40 30.08 11.11
CA GLN A 247 -14.35 30.66 12.46
C GLN A 247 -14.47 29.60 13.54
N LEU A 248 -15.39 28.63 13.36
CA LEU A 248 -15.52 27.51 14.31
C LEU A 248 -14.22 26.70 14.40
N SER A 249 -13.63 26.33 13.26
CA SER A 249 -12.35 25.60 13.20
C SER A 249 -11.21 26.39 13.87
N ASP A 250 -11.13 27.71 13.66
CA ASP A 250 -10.12 28.55 14.29
C ASP A 250 -10.30 28.61 15.83
N THR A 251 -11.54 28.70 16.32
CA THR A 251 -11.79 28.64 17.78
C THR A 251 -11.45 27.29 18.40
N LEU A 252 -11.66 26.19 17.68
CA LEU A 252 -11.28 24.85 18.13
C LEU A 252 -9.76 24.72 18.21
N ASP A 253 -9.03 25.25 17.23
CA ASP A 253 -7.57 25.24 17.22
C ASP A 253 -6.97 26.10 18.35
N GLU A 254 -7.59 27.24 18.67
CA GLU A 254 -7.21 28.04 19.84
C GLU A 254 -7.41 27.25 21.13
N SER A 255 -8.56 26.59 21.30
CA SER A 255 -8.85 25.78 22.48
C SER A 255 -7.95 24.54 22.64
N ALA A 256 -7.36 24.05 21.55
CA ALA A 256 -6.45 22.91 21.57
C ALA A 256 -4.98 23.30 21.86
N ARG A 257 -4.66 24.60 21.85
CA ARG A 257 -3.31 25.13 22.14
C ARG A 257 -3.12 25.52 23.61
N ASP A 258 -4.20 25.76 24.33
CA ASP A 258 -4.24 26.04 25.78
C ASP A 258 -4.23 24.75 26.61
#